data_AF-A0A9D9S599-F1
#
_entry.id   AF-A0A9D9S599-F1
#
_cell.length_a   1.000
_cell.length_b   1.000
_cell.length_c   1.000
_cell.angle_alpha   90.00
_cell.angle_beta   90.00
_cell.angle_gamma   90.00
#
_symmetry.space_group_name_H-M   'P 1'
#
loop_
_entity.id
_entity.type
_entity.pdbx_description
1 polymer ?
#
loop_
_entity_poly.entity_id
_entity_poly.type
_entity_poly.pdbx_seq_one_letter_code
_entity_poly.pdbx_strand_id
1 'polypeptide(L)'
;MISTLSRTASMLIAAALIPVLTPADALAQYARYAERPPSMDGIGRTYMGREISAVMGWQGAAWLERDEREREERTDLLLDALALKPGMVVADIGAGTGYLSRRMAGAVLPGGKILAVDVQPEMVSMLERFVKRLKLENIEPRLGGEKDVGLAPESVDLAIMVDVYHELTHPHEVLASILRA
;
A
#
# COMPACT_ATOMS: atom_id res chain seq x y z
N MET A 1 51.57 57.26 -40.44
CA MET A 1 50.09 57.31 -40.34
C MET A 1 49.62 55.92 -39.94
N ILE A 2 49.66 55.62 -38.63
CA ILE A 2 48.51 55.62 -37.71
C ILE A 2 47.41 54.68 -38.18
N SER A 3 47.23 53.55 -37.48
CA SER A 3 45.92 53.11 -36.97
C SER A 3 46.03 51.68 -36.39
N THR A 4 46.39 51.58 -35.11
CA THR A 4 46.18 50.38 -34.28
C THR A 4 44.78 50.44 -33.70
N LEU A 5 43.84 49.67 -34.24
CA LEU A 5 42.50 49.48 -33.66
C LEU A 5 42.51 48.25 -32.76
N SER A 6 42.67 48.51 -31.46
CA SER A 6 42.37 47.56 -30.38
C SER A 6 40.87 47.25 -30.39
N ARG A 7 40.50 45.99 -30.68
CA ARG A 7 39.15 45.48 -30.48
C ARG A 7 39.10 44.75 -29.14
N THR A 8 38.72 45.45 -28.08
CA THR A 8 38.29 44.83 -26.83
C THR A 8 36.93 44.19 -27.06
N ALA A 9 36.88 42.85 -27.12
CA ALA A 9 35.64 42.10 -27.11
C ALA A 9 35.13 42.01 -25.66
N SER A 10 34.10 42.80 -25.33
CA SER A 10 33.38 42.68 -24.06
C SER A 10 32.59 41.37 -24.04
N MET A 11 33.02 40.44 -23.20
CA MET A 11 32.33 39.18 -22.96
C MET A 11 31.15 39.45 -22.00
N LEU A 12 29.93 39.54 -22.55
CA LEU A 12 28.70 39.63 -21.76
C LEU A 12 28.43 38.25 -21.14
N ILE A 13 28.75 38.08 -19.86
CA ILE A 13 28.30 36.94 -19.08
C ILE A 13 26.82 37.19 -18.74
N ALA A 14 25.92 36.57 -19.49
CA ALA A 14 24.53 36.49 -19.09
C ALA A 14 24.43 35.52 -17.90
N ALA A 15 24.31 36.06 -16.69
CA ALA A 15 23.98 35.26 -15.52
C ALA A 15 22.54 34.73 -15.70
N ALA A 16 22.41 33.47 -16.14
CA ALA A 16 21.14 32.79 -16.09
C ALA A 16 20.75 32.67 -14.61
N LEU A 17 19.70 33.39 -14.20
CA LEU A 17 19.07 33.14 -12.90
C LEU A 17 18.61 31.68 -12.91
N ILE A 18 19.29 30.84 -12.14
CA ILE A 18 18.76 29.55 -11.75
C ILE A 18 17.60 29.89 -10.81
N PRO A 19 16.33 29.63 -11.17
CA PRO A 19 15.22 29.91 -10.29
C PRO A 19 15.42 29.09 -9.02
N VAL A 20 15.58 29.78 -7.88
CA VAL A 20 15.58 29.14 -6.57
C VAL A 20 14.14 28.74 -6.30
N LEU A 21 13.85 27.43 -6.43
CA LEU A 21 12.56 26.87 -6.05
C LEU A 21 12.29 27.23 -4.59
N THR A 22 11.15 27.87 -4.33
CA THR A 22 10.73 28.08 -2.94
C THR A 22 10.32 26.74 -2.33
N PRO A 23 10.36 26.59 -0.99
CA PRO A 23 9.82 25.40 -0.34
C PRO A 23 8.35 25.13 -0.70
N ALA A 24 7.58 26.19 -0.98
CA ALA A 24 6.20 26.08 -1.45
C ALA A 24 6.11 25.53 -2.88
N ASP A 25 7.01 25.93 -3.79
CA ASP A 25 7.08 25.38 -5.15
C ASP A 25 7.56 23.93 -5.15
N ALA A 26 8.52 23.59 -4.27
CA ALA A 26 8.97 22.22 -4.07
C ALA A 26 7.83 21.34 -3.52
N LEU A 27 7.03 21.84 -2.59
CA LEU A 27 5.84 21.13 -2.07
C LEU A 27 4.71 21.05 -3.09
N ALA A 28 4.52 22.08 -3.92
CA ALA A 28 3.55 22.07 -5.02
C ALA A 28 3.95 21.09 -6.13
N GLN A 29 5.25 20.84 -6.31
CA GLN A 29 5.78 19.82 -7.22
C GLN A 29 5.49 18.38 -6.74
N TYR A 30 5.19 18.19 -5.46
CA TYR A 30 4.67 16.95 -4.89
C TYR A 30 3.16 17.05 -4.61
N ALA A 31 2.38 17.27 -5.66
CA ALA A 31 0.94 17.07 -5.57
C ALA A 31 0.66 15.67 -4.99
N ARG A 32 -0.18 15.60 -3.94
CA ARG A 32 -0.51 14.34 -3.26
C ARG A 32 -1.03 13.29 -4.25
N TYR A 33 -1.88 13.73 -5.17
CA TYR A 33 -2.37 12.96 -6.29
C TYR A 33 -2.17 13.74 -7.59
N ALA A 34 -1.82 13.04 -8.67
CA ALA A 34 -1.77 13.59 -10.02
C ALA A 34 -2.06 12.51 -11.06
N GLU A 35 -2.56 12.91 -12.23
CA GLU A 35 -2.83 12.02 -13.36
C GLU A 35 -1.64 11.99 -14.34
N ARG A 36 -1.47 10.88 -15.03
CA ARG A 36 -0.47 10.63 -16.09
C ARG A 36 -0.99 9.58 -17.07
N PRO A 37 -0.41 9.47 -18.28
CA PRO A 37 -0.65 8.30 -19.12
C PRO A 37 -0.30 7.01 -18.37
N PRO A 38 -1.18 6.00 -18.33
CA PRO A 38 -0.94 4.76 -17.59
C PRO A 38 0.23 3.98 -18.17
N SER A 39 1.07 3.43 -17.30
CA SER A 39 1.96 2.32 -17.69
C SER A 39 1.19 1.01 -17.85
N MET A 40 1.87 -0.07 -18.26
CA MET A 40 1.26 -1.39 -18.48
C MET A 40 0.46 -1.88 -17.27
N ASP A 41 1.02 -1.71 -16.07
CA ASP A 41 0.43 -2.19 -14.81
C ASP A 41 -0.19 -1.06 -13.98
N GLY A 42 -0.18 0.18 -14.50
CA GLY A 42 -0.60 1.37 -13.79
C GLY A 42 -2.02 1.82 -14.15
N ILE A 43 -2.70 2.49 -13.22
CA ILE A 43 -4.05 3.06 -13.47
C ILE A 43 -4.01 4.50 -14.00
N GLY A 44 -2.83 5.05 -14.30
CA GLY A 44 -2.67 6.43 -14.75
C GLY A 44 -2.79 7.48 -13.64
N ARG A 45 -2.99 7.06 -12.39
CA ARG A 45 -3.00 7.94 -11.22
C ARG A 45 -1.73 7.77 -10.42
N THR A 46 -1.20 8.85 -9.85
CA THR A 46 -0.03 8.84 -8.98
C THR A 46 -0.39 9.25 -7.56
N TYR A 47 0.37 8.73 -6.60
CA TYR A 47 0.40 9.18 -5.21
C TYR A 47 1.83 9.55 -4.84
N MET A 48 2.06 10.81 -4.46
CA MET A 48 3.40 11.35 -4.14
C MET A 48 4.43 11.06 -5.24
N GLY A 49 4.02 11.19 -6.51
CA GLY A 49 4.88 10.98 -7.68
C GLY A 49 5.08 9.51 -8.10
N ARG A 50 4.63 8.53 -7.31
CA ARG A 50 4.61 7.10 -7.68
C ARG A 50 3.29 6.76 -8.39
N GLU A 51 3.34 6.07 -9.53
CA GLU A 51 2.13 5.54 -10.17
C GLU A 51 1.49 4.42 -9.33
N ILE A 52 0.17 4.46 -9.21
CA ILE A 52 -0.65 3.44 -8.55
C ILE A 52 -0.85 2.28 -9.52
N SER A 53 -0.62 1.07 -9.03
CA SER A 53 -0.80 -0.16 -9.79
C SER A 53 -2.29 -0.50 -9.90
N ALA A 54 -2.66 -1.19 -10.97
CA ALA A 54 -3.94 -1.90 -11.03
C ALA A 54 -3.96 -2.99 -9.96
N VAL A 55 -5.16 -3.28 -9.43
CA VAL A 55 -5.34 -4.35 -8.45
C VAL A 55 -5.12 -5.72 -9.08
N MET A 56 -4.52 -6.65 -8.34
CA MET A 56 -4.62 -8.07 -8.69
C MET A 56 -6.09 -8.50 -8.54
N GLY A 57 -6.77 -8.66 -9.68
CA GLY A 57 -8.16 -9.12 -9.70
C GLY A 57 -8.34 -10.49 -9.02
N TRP A 58 -9.52 -10.72 -8.44
CA TRP A 58 -9.88 -11.99 -7.80
C TRP A 58 -9.67 -13.24 -8.67
N GLN A 59 -9.63 -13.09 -9.99
CA GLN A 59 -9.31 -14.16 -10.93
C GLN A 59 -7.88 -14.72 -10.71
N GLY A 60 -6.98 -13.92 -10.17
CA GLY A 60 -5.61 -14.31 -9.80
C GLY A 60 -5.48 -14.99 -8.43
N ALA A 61 -6.57 -15.18 -7.68
CA ALA A 61 -6.54 -15.65 -6.29
C ALA A 61 -5.76 -16.95 -6.06
N ALA A 62 -5.71 -17.86 -7.04
CA ALA A 62 -4.92 -19.08 -6.94
C ALA A 62 -3.42 -18.82 -6.72
N TRP A 63 -2.88 -17.71 -7.25
CA TRP A 63 -1.49 -17.30 -7.05
C TRP A 63 -1.16 -17.02 -5.57
N LEU A 64 -2.15 -16.53 -4.81
CA LEU A 64 -1.99 -16.24 -3.38
C LEU A 64 -1.81 -17.52 -2.54
N GLU A 65 -2.23 -18.67 -3.08
CA GLU A 65 -2.24 -19.97 -2.41
C GLU A 65 -1.15 -20.93 -2.94
N ARG A 66 -0.29 -20.48 -3.87
CA ARG A 66 0.77 -21.31 -4.44
C ARG A 66 1.70 -21.87 -3.36
N ASP A 67 2.16 -23.11 -3.53
CA ASP A 67 2.96 -23.82 -2.53
C ASP A 67 4.31 -23.14 -2.27
N GLU A 68 4.86 -22.49 -3.29
CA GLU A 68 6.15 -21.79 -3.21
C GLU A 68 6.11 -20.52 -2.37
N ARG A 69 4.92 -19.97 -2.08
CA ARG A 69 4.74 -18.66 -1.43
C ARG A 69 5.49 -18.55 -0.12
N GLU A 70 5.36 -19.55 0.75
CA GLU A 70 6.02 -19.54 2.05
C GLU A 70 7.54 -19.43 1.91
N ARG A 71 8.11 -20.17 0.96
CA ARG A 71 9.55 -20.19 0.70
C ARG A 71 10.04 -18.88 0.08
N GLU A 72 9.29 -18.34 -0.87
CA GLU A 72 9.65 -17.13 -1.62
C GLU A 72 9.48 -15.85 -0.80
N GLU A 73 8.36 -15.73 -0.10
CA GLU A 73 8.00 -14.54 0.68
C GLU A 73 8.44 -14.64 2.15
N ARG A 74 9.00 -15.79 2.57
CA ARG A 74 9.46 -16.06 3.95
C ARG A 74 8.40 -15.69 4.99
N THR A 75 7.20 -16.21 4.77
CA THR A 75 6.05 -15.90 5.64
C THR A 75 6.23 -16.43 7.06
N ASP A 76 7.12 -17.42 7.26
CA ASP A 76 7.62 -17.84 8.56
C ASP A 76 8.28 -16.69 9.33
N LEU A 77 9.25 -16.00 8.70
CA LEU A 77 9.94 -14.87 9.32
C LEU A 77 9.02 -13.68 9.53
N LEU A 78 8.07 -13.45 8.62
CA LEU A 78 7.06 -12.43 8.79
C LEU A 78 6.26 -12.68 10.08
N LEU A 79 5.72 -13.89 10.25
CA LEU A 79 4.90 -14.24 11.43
C LEU A 79 5.69 -14.13 12.73
N ASP A 80 6.96 -14.55 12.74
CA ASP A 80 7.85 -14.39 13.89
C ASP A 80 8.08 -12.90 14.22
N ALA A 81 8.31 -12.07 13.20
CA ALA A 81 8.58 -10.65 13.36
C ALA A 81 7.36 -9.85 13.86
N LEU A 82 6.14 -10.32 13.57
CA LEU A 82 4.91 -9.70 14.08
C LEU A 82 4.77 -9.83 15.60
N ALA A 83 5.48 -10.77 16.23
CA ALA A 83 5.48 -10.99 17.68
C ALA A 83 4.06 -11.04 18.29
N LEU A 84 3.15 -11.72 17.57
CA LEU A 84 1.74 -11.83 17.92
C LEU A 84 1.55 -12.47 19.30
N LYS A 85 0.53 -12.02 20.02
CA LYS A 85 0.22 -12.49 21.37
C LYS A 85 -1.26 -12.85 21.49
N PRO A 86 -1.58 -13.80 22.39
CA PRO A 86 -2.97 -14.04 22.78
C PRO A 86 -3.70 -12.76 23.17
N GLY A 87 -4.94 -12.60 22.69
CA GLY A 87 -5.78 -11.44 22.98
C GLY A 87 -5.68 -10.30 21.95
N MET A 88 -4.67 -10.30 21.07
CA MET A 88 -4.53 -9.23 20.07
C MET A 88 -5.65 -9.26 19.03
N VAL A 89 -6.12 -8.07 18.64
CA VAL A 89 -6.93 -7.83 17.45
C VAL A 89 -6.02 -7.39 16.32
N VAL A 90 -5.90 -8.20 15.28
CA VAL A 90 -5.02 -7.93 14.13
C VAL A 90 -5.84 -7.64 12.89
N ALA A 91 -5.55 -6.54 12.19
CA ALA A 91 -6.13 -6.27 10.88
C ALA A 91 -5.21 -6.75 9.75
N ASP A 92 -5.73 -7.61 8.88
CA ASP A 92 -5.07 -8.03 7.63
C ASP A 92 -5.71 -7.24 6.49
N ILE A 93 -5.06 -6.15 6.06
CA ILE A 93 -5.57 -5.22 5.04
C ILE A 93 -5.19 -5.71 3.65
N GLY A 94 -6.19 -5.89 2.79
CA GLY A 94 -6.05 -6.57 1.50
C GLY A 94 -5.80 -8.07 1.68
N ALA A 95 -6.58 -8.71 2.55
CA ALA A 95 -6.38 -10.09 2.98
C ALA A 95 -6.46 -11.12 1.84
N GLY A 96 -7.09 -10.78 0.70
CA GLY A 96 -7.33 -11.69 -0.41
C GLY A 96 -8.10 -12.93 0.03
N THR A 97 -7.51 -14.10 -0.18
CA THR A 97 -8.06 -15.40 0.27
C THR A 97 -7.84 -15.68 1.77
N GLY A 98 -7.17 -14.79 2.50
CA GLY A 98 -6.80 -14.95 3.91
C GLY A 98 -5.60 -15.84 4.15
N TYR A 99 -4.67 -15.92 3.21
CA TYR A 99 -3.47 -16.76 3.36
C TYR A 99 -2.70 -16.46 4.66
N LEU A 100 -2.48 -15.18 4.97
CA LEU A 100 -1.80 -14.75 6.20
C LEU A 100 -2.73 -14.76 7.40
N SER A 101 -3.96 -14.25 7.25
CA SER A 101 -5.01 -14.34 8.28
C SER A 101 -5.10 -15.72 8.93
N ARG A 102 -5.11 -16.80 8.12
CA ARG A 102 -5.21 -18.18 8.62
C ARG A 102 -3.96 -18.64 9.38
N ARG A 103 -2.79 -18.12 9.04
CA ARG A 103 -1.51 -18.44 9.72
C ARG A 103 -1.35 -17.66 11.01
N MET A 104 -1.87 -16.43 11.08
CA MET A 104 -1.88 -15.61 12.30
C MET A 104 -2.91 -16.05 13.33
N ALA A 105 -4.03 -16.65 12.89
CA ALA A 105 -5.19 -16.93 13.73
C ALA A 105 -4.88 -17.72 15.01
N GLY A 106 -3.98 -18.70 14.95
CA GLY A 106 -3.58 -19.46 16.15
C GLY A 106 -2.78 -18.65 17.16
N ALA A 107 -1.93 -17.74 16.69
CA ALA A 107 -1.00 -16.98 17.54
C ALA A 107 -1.70 -15.93 18.42
N VAL A 108 -2.90 -15.49 18.02
CA VAL A 108 -3.71 -14.53 18.79
C VAL A 108 -4.69 -15.19 19.75
N LEU A 109 -4.76 -16.52 19.79
CA LEU A 109 -5.63 -17.24 20.73
C LEU A 109 -4.93 -17.55 22.07
N PRO A 110 -5.68 -17.66 23.19
CA PRO A 110 -7.11 -17.35 23.32
C PRO A 110 -7.41 -15.85 23.34
N GLY A 111 -8.65 -15.47 23.00
CA GLY A 111 -9.20 -14.13 23.21
C GLY A 111 -8.95 -13.11 22.09
N GLY A 112 -7.98 -13.35 21.20
CA GLY A 112 -7.72 -12.48 20.05
C GLY A 112 -8.47 -12.90 18.78
N LYS A 113 -8.43 -12.03 17.78
CA LYS A 113 -9.11 -12.22 16.49
C LYS A 113 -8.35 -11.58 15.34
N ILE A 114 -8.62 -12.04 14.13
CA ILE A 114 -8.14 -11.43 12.89
C ILE A 114 -9.31 -10.74 12.18
N LEU A 115 -9.19 -9.45 11.89
CA LEU A 115 -10.10 -8.70 11.03
C LEU A 115 -9.51 -8.70 9.60
N ALA A 116 -10.01 -9.58 8.75
CA ALA A 116 -9.47 -9.81 7.42
C ALA A 116 -10.26 -9.01 6.39
N VAL A 117 -9.68 -7.88 5.95
CA VAL A 117 -10.37 -6.86 5.15
C VAL A 117 -9.89 -6.95 3.70
N ASP A 118 -10.82 -7.02 2.75
CA ASP A 118 -10.52 -6.88 1.33
C ASP A 118 -11.55 -5.97 0.65
N VAL A 119 -11.16 -5.30 -0.43
CA VAL A 119 -12.04 -4.39 -1.20
C VAL A 119 -12.86 -5.16 -2.25
N GLN A 120 -12.41 -6.35 -2.65
CA GLN A 120 -13.06 -7.18 -3.66
C GLN A 120 -14.05 -8.15 -3.00
N PRO A 121 -15.37 -8.04 -3.26
CA PRO A 121 -16.37 -8.96 -2.70
C PRO A 121 -16.09 -10.43 -2.97
N GLU A 122 -15.50 -10.75 -4.13
CA GLU A 122 -15.13 -12.11 -4.52
C GLU A 122 -13.99 -12.68 -3.67
N MET A 123 -13.00 -11.85 -3.29
CA MET A 123 -11.94 -12.23 -2.35
C MET A 123 -12.52 -12.51 -0.97
N VAL A 124 -13.36 -11.61 -0.46
CA VAL A 124 -14.07 -11.81 0.82
C VAL A 124 -14.89 -13.10 0.81
N SER A 125 -15.61 -13.37 -0.27
CA SER A 125 -16.37 -14.61 -0.42
C SER A 125 -15.49 -15.87 -0.44
N MET A 126 -14.31 -15.81 -1.06
CA MET A 126 -13.33 -16.90 -1.01
C MET A 126 -12.80 -17.12 0.41
N LEU A 127 -12.40 -16.04 1.07
CA LEU A 127 -11.95 -16.04 2.45
C LEU A 127 -12.98 -16.66 3.40
N GLU A 128 -14.25 -16.25 3.31
CA GLU A 128 -15.36 -16.85 4.09
C GLU A 128 -15.45 -18.37 3.91
N ARG A 129 -15.31 -18.85 2.67
CA ARG A 129 -15.31 -20.31 2.38
C ARG A 129 -14.14 -21.01 3.03
N PHE A 130 -12.94 -20.44 3.00
CA PHE A 130 -11.75 -21.00 3.65
C PHE A 130 -11.92 -21.05 5.16
N VAL A 131 -12.34 -19.93 5.78
CA VAL A 131 -12.56 -19.81 7.21
C VAL A 131 -13.60 -20.83 7.69
N LYS A 132 -14.73 -20.94 7.00
CA LYS A 132 -15.78 -21.94 7.31
C LYS A 132 -15.28 -23.37 7.17
N ARG A 133 -14.56 -23.68 6.09
CA ARG A 133 -14.04 -25.04 5.84
C ARG A 133 -13.02 -25.47 6.89
N LEU A 134 -12.18 -24.55 7.34
CA LEU A 134 -11.14 -24.80 8.34
C LEU A 134 -11.61 -24.61 9.78
N LYS A 135 -12.87 -24.17 9.98
CA LYS A 135 -13.49 -23.92 11.30
C LYS A 135 -12.70 -22.91 12.14
N LEU A 136 -12.22 -21.84 11.50
CA LEU A 136 -11.44 -20.78 12.16
C LEU A 136 -12.37 -19.69 12.67
N GLU A 137 -12.91 -19.86 13.87
CA GLU A 137 -13.96 -18.97 14.41
C GLU A 137 -13.47 -17.56 14.78
N ASN A 138 -12.15 -17.37 14.93
CA ASN A 138 -11.56 -16.09 15.30
C ASN A 138 -11.04 -15.26 14.12
N ILE A 139 -11.41 -15.60 12.89
CA ILE A 139 -11.18 -14.77 11.70
C ILE A 139 -12.51 -14.17 11.26
N GLU A 140 -12.58 -12.85 11.14
CA GLU A 140 -13.74 -12.09 10.69
C GLU A 140 -13.46 -11.52 9.28
N PRO A 141 -13.97 -12.16 8.20
CA PRO A 141 -13.94 -11.60 6.86
C PRO A 141 -14.75 -10.31 6.79
N ARG A 142 -14.21 -9.26 6.17
CA ARG A 142 -14.88 -7.96 6.04
C ARG A 142 -14.66 -7.36 4.65
N LEU A 143 -15.73 -6.79 4.10
CA LEU A 143 -15.66 -5.96 2.91
C LEU A 143 -15.28 -4.54 3.32
N GLY A 144 -14.10 -4.11 2.90
CA GLY A 144 -13.64 -2.72 3.00
C GLY A 144 -14.05 -1.89 1.78
N GLY A 145 -13.77 -0.60 1.83
CA GLY A 145 -13.93 0.33 0.70
C GLY A 145 -12.59 0.86 0.20
N GLU A 146 -12.60 1.45 -1.00
CA GLU A 146 -11.39 2.02 -1.64
C GLU A 146 -10.71 3.15 -0.84
N LYS A 147 -11.43 3.78 0.08
CA LYS A 147 -10.96 4.92 0.89
C LYS A 147 -10.97 4.64 2.40
N ASP A 148 -11.62 3.56 2.83
CA ASP A 148 -11.85 3.30 4.24
C ASP A 148 -11.92 1.78 4.47
N VAL A 149 -11.12 1.27 5.41
CA VAL A 149 -11.07 -0.16 5.73
C VAL A 149 -12.30 -0.63 6.53
N GLY A 150 -13.17 0.29 6.97
CA GLY A 150 -14.43 -0.05 7.62
C GLY A 150 -14.29 -0.63 9.02
N LEU A 151 -13.13 -0.39 9.67
CA LEU A 151 -12.86 -0.81 11.04
C LEU A 151 -13.27 0.29 12.03
N ALA A 152 -13.69 -0.14 13.22
CA ALA A 152 -14.08 0.79 14.28
C ALA A 152 -12.84 1.54 14.81
N PRO A 153 -12.97 2.79 15.28
CA PRO A 153 -11.86 3.49 15.90
C PRO A 153 -11.30 2.73 17.10
N GLU A 154 -9.98 2.77 17.30
CA GLU A 154 -9.28 2.17 18.45
C GLU A 154 -9.63 0.68 18.66
N SER A 155 -9.83 -0.07 17.58
CA SER A 155 -10.25 -1.47 17.58
C SER A 155 -9.14 -2.47 17.23
N VAL A 156 -7.97 -2.01 16.79
CA VAL A 156 -6.89 -2.87 16.29
C VAL A 156 -5.60 -2.65 17.07
N ASP A 157 -4.95 -3.73 17.51
CA ASP A 157 -3.64 -3.68 18.16
C ASP A 157 -2.49 -3.66 17.15
N LEU A 158 -2.70 -4.28 15.98
CA LEU A 158 -1.71 -4.39 14.90
C LEU A 158 -2.39 -4.49 13.54
N ALA A 159 -1.94 -3.70 12.56
CA ALA A 159 -2.36 -3.83 11.17
C ALA A 159 -1.19 -4.30 10.29
N ILE A 160 -1.45 -5.29 9.42
CA ILE A 160 -0.53 -5.71 8.35
C ILE A 160 -1.11 -5.37 6.98
N MET A 161 -0.21 -5.20 6.01
CA MET A 161 -0.53 -4.93 4.62
C MET A 161 0.59 -5.52 3.76
N VAL A 162 0.36 -6.67 3.13
CA VAL A 162 1.38 -7.43 2.38
C VAL A 162 1.01 -7.45 0.90
N ASP A 163 1.82 -6.82 0.06
CA ASP A 163 1.59 -6.63 -1.38
C ASP A 163 0.28 -5.89 -1.74
N VAL A 164 -0.07 -4.87 -0.95
CA VAL A 164 -1.32 -4.10 -1.15
C VAL A 164 -1.07 -2.61 -1.39
N TYR A 165 -0.08 -2.02 -0.72
CA TYR A 165 0.11 -0.55 -0.70
C TYR A 165 0.22 0.08 -2.10
N HIS A 166 0.81 -0.65 -3.05
CA HIS A 166 1.00 -0.17 -4.40
C HIS A 166 -0.29 -0.11 -5.22
N GLU A 167 -1.32 -0.89 -4.85
CA GLU A 167 -2.63 -1.00 -5.51
C GLU A 167 -3.69 -0.05 -4.93
N LEU A 168 -3.43 0.58 -3.78
CA LEU A 168 -4.38 1.49 -3.15
C LEU A 168 -4.70 2.68 -4.07
N THR A 169 -5.94 2.79 -4.54
CA THR A 169 -6.40 3.93 -5.36
C THR A 169 -6.43 5.23 -4.55
N HIS A 170 -6.54 5.13 -3.23
CA HIS A 170 -6.54 6.24 -2.27
C HIS A 170 -5.63 5.94 -1.06
N PRO A 171 -4.29 5.88 -1.25
CA PRO A 171 -3.37 5.48 -0.18
C PRO A 171 -3.46 6.38 1.05
N HIS A 172 -3.68 7.69 0.87
CA HIS A 172 -3.76 8.61 2.01
C HIS A 172 -4.98 8.32 2.90
N GLU A 173 -6.14 8.17 2.29
CA GLU A 173 -7.41 7.93 2.97
C GLU A 173 -7.41 6.57 3.65
N VAL A 174 -6.93 5.53 2.96
CA VAL A 174 -6.81 4.18 3.54
C VAL A 174 -5.85 4.16 4.72
N LEU A 175 -4.65 4.76 4.60
CA LEU A 175 -3.72 4.85 5.73
C LEU A 175 -4.29 5.64 6.90
N ALA A 176 -5.03 6.73 6.64
CA ALA A 176 -5.70 7.50 7.69
C ALA A 176 -6.81 6.70 8.37
N SER A 177 -7.54 5.86 7.62
CA SER A 177 -8.54 4.95 8.19
C SER A 177 -7.90 3.85 9.04
N ILE A 178 -6.77 3.28 8.59
CA ILE A 178 -6.00 2.30 9.37
C ILE A 178 -5.46 2.92 10.67
N LEU A 179 -4.92 4.14 10.62
CA LEU A 179 -4.41 4.83 11.83
C LEU A 179 -5.50 5.20 12.84
N ARG A 180 -6.74 5.33 12.39
CA ARG A 180 -7.89 5.60 13.24
C ARG A 180 -8.38 4.32 13.93
N ALA A 181 -8.31 3.20 13.22
CA ALA A 181 -8.66 1.88 13.74
C ALA A 181 -7.65 1.42 14.79
#